data_AF-A0A9D6LHC8-F1
#
_entry.id   AF-A0A9D6LHC8-F1
#
_cell.length_a   1.000
_cell.length_b   1.000
_cell.length_c   1.000
_cell.angle_alpha   90.00
_cell.angle_beta   90.00
_cell.angle_gamma   90.00
#
_symmetry.space_group_name_H-M   'P 1'
#
loop_
_entity.id
_entity.type
_entity.pdbx_description
1 polymer ?
#
loop_
_entity_poly.entity_id
_entity_poly.type
_entity_poly.pdbx_seq_one_letter_code
_entity_poly.pdbx_strand_id
1 'polypeptide(L)'
;MSDKVVVLTVQSMNASGEKVFRLHKKRAVIGSATSSDLKLDDASVSPVHAILEVSGIDGKPVVYDLASETGIVVNGKRTVQATLNPSDKIQIGP
;
A
#
# COMPACT_ATOMS: atom_id res chain seq x y z
N MET A 1 -0.65 24.88 -7.45
CA MET A 1 -0.92 23.47 -7.81
C MET A 1 -1.24 22.76 -6.52
N SER A 2 -2.43 22.17 -6.37
CA SER A 2 -2.83 21.54 -5.11
C SER A 2 -2.10 20.21 -4.92
N ASP A 3 -1.45 20.01 -3.78
CA ASP A 3 -0.84 18.72 -3.45
C ASP A 3 -1.94 17.65 -3.40
N LYS A 4 -1.87 16.67 -4.30
CA LYS A 4 -2.75 15.50 -4.25
C LYS A 4 -2.35 14.63 -3.07
N VAL A 5 -3.23 14.53 -2.08
CA VAL A 5 -3.08 13.62 -0.94
C VAL A 5 -3.82 12.33 -1.25
N VAL A 6 -3.13 11.19 -1.20
CA VAL A 6 -3.79 9.88 -1.27
C VAL A 6 -4.18 9.48 0.15
N VAL A 7 -5.43 9.09 0.33
CA VAL A 7 -5.96 8.62 1.61
C VAL A 7 -6.20 7.13 1.49
N LEU A 8 -5.55 6.36 2.36
CA LEU A 8 -5.76 4.92 2.50
C LEU A 8 -6.50 4.65 3.80
N THR A 9 -7.55 3.86 3.69
CA THR A 9 -8.17 3.17 4.82
C THR A 9 -7.46 1.84 5.00
N VAL A 10 -6.86 1.64 6.17
CA VAL A 10 -6.08 0.45 6.51
C VAL A 10 -6.82 -0.30 7.61
N GLN A 11 -7.18 -1.54 7.31
CA GLN A 11 -7.84 -2.44 8.24
C GLN A 11 -6.95 -3.66 8.42
N SER A 12 -6.76 -4.08 9.67
CA SER A 12 -6.09 -5.34 9.97
C SER A 12 -7.10 -6.46 10.08
N MET A 13 -6.76 -7.66 9.58
CA MET A 13 -7.61 -8.84 9.79
C MET A 13 -7.51 -9.37 11.23
N ASN A 14 -6.42 -9.07 11.94
CA ASN A 14 -6.14 -9.58 13.29
C ASN A 14 -6.37 -8.55 14.41
N ALA A 15 -6.72 -7.30 14.07
CA ALA A 15 -6.95 -6.24 15.04
C ALA A 15 -8.22 -5.48 14.71
N SER A 16 -8.98 -5.10 15.75
CA SER A 16 -10.13 -4.23 15.59
C SER A 16 -9.68 -2.79 15.38
N GLY A 17 -10.32 -2.12 14.41
CA GLY A 17 -10.12 -0.70 14.14
C GLY A 17 -9.61 -0.41 12.73
N GLU A 18 -10.01 0.76 12.24
CA GLU A 18 -9.56 1.32 10.99
C GLU A 18 -8.53 2.42 11.27
N LYS A 19 -7.42 2.39 10.54
CA LYS A 19 -6.43 3.48 10.54
C LYS A 19 -6.51 4.20 9.21
N VAL A 20 -6.48 5.53 9.25
CA VAL A 20 -6.39 6.35 8.05
C VAL A 20 -4.93 6.77 7.85
N PHE A 21 -4.36 6.38 6.72
CA PHE A 21 -3.02 6.79 6.31
C PHE A 21 -3.10 7.83 5.20
N ARG A 22 -2.50 9.00 5.43
CA ARG A 22 -2.46 10.11 4.46
C ARG A 22 -1.09 10.22 3.85
N LEU A 23 -1.01 9.96 2.55
CA LEU A 23 0.22 10.06 1.80
C LEU A 23 0.41 11.48 1.27
N HIS A 24 1.37 12.20 1.85
CA HIS A 24 1.75 13.57 1.47
C HIS A 24 2.94 13.63 0.50
N LYS A 25 3.42 12.47 0.03
CA LYS A 25 4.61 12.35 -0.82
C LYS A 25 4.35 11.47 -2.02
N LYS A 26 5.18 11.60 -3.05
CA LYS A 26 5.01 10.85 -4.30
C LYS A 26 5.24 9.34 -4.16
N ARG A 27 5.94 8.90 -3.11
CA ARG A 27 6.31 7.48 -2.93
C ARG A 27 6.24 7.11 -1.46
N ALA A 28 5.57 6.01 -1.13
CA ALA A 28 5.55 5.43 0.20
C ALA A 28 5.93 3.95 0.19
N VAL A 29 6.71 3.55 1.17
CA VAL A 29 7.05 2.16 1.46
C VAL A 29 5.99 1.56 2.38
N ILE A 30 5.48 0.40 2.00
CA ILE A 30 4.59 -0.44 2.81
C ILE A 30 5.38 -1.69 3.19
N GLY A 31 5.42 -2.03 4.48
CA GLY A 31 6.18 -3.19 4.96
C GLY A 31 6.23 -3.28 6.48
N SER A 32 6.89 -4.30 7.02
CA SER A 32 7.01 -4.51 8.47
C SER A 32 8.18 -3.78 9.13
N ALA A 33 9.13 -3.24 8.34
CA ALA A 33 10.25 -2.47 8.87
C ALA A 33 9.76 -1.23 9.62
N THR A 34 10.45 -0.85 10.70
CA THR A 34 10.19 0.39 11.44
C THR A 34 10.43 1.64 10.60
N SER A 35 11.20 1.54 9.52
CA SER A 35 11.45 2.58 8.54
C SER A 35 10.36 2.69 7.44
N SER A 36 9.38 1.80 7.42
CA SER A 36 8.27 1.84 6.46
C SER A 36 7.35 3.02 6.75
N ASP A 37 6.83 3.64 5.69
CA ASP A 37 5.90 4.76 5.81
C ASP A 37 4.54 4.30 6.31
N LEU A 38 4.05 3.19 5.76
CA LEU A 38 2.94 2.43 6.29
C LEU A 38 3.49 1.13 6.85
N LYS A 39 3.77 1.14 8.16
CA LYS A 39 4.20 -0.05 8.88
C LYS A 39 3.00 -0.98 9.11
N LEU A 40 3.14 -2.23 8.67
CA LEU A 40 2.20 -3.31 8.98
C LEU A 40 2.87 -4.29 9.95
N ASP A 41 2.32 -4.40 11.16
CA ASP A 41 2.86 -5.26 12.22
C ASP A 41 2.39 -6.71 12.04
N ASP A 42 2.91 -7.36 11.00
CA ASP A 42 2.62 -8.76 10.70
C ASP A 42 3.88 -9.49 10.18
N ALA A 43 4.12 -10.70 10.68
CA ALA A 43 5.31 -11.49 10.35
C ALA A 43 5.33 -11.99 8.91
N SER A 44 4.17 -12.08 8.26
CA SER A 44 4.05 -12.44 6.84
C SER A 44 4.39 -11.29 5.89
N VAL A 45 4.50 -10.07 6.40
CA VAL A 45 4.79 -8.89 5.61
C VAL A 45 6.29 -8.66 5.59
N SER A 46 6.90 -8.74 4.40
CA SER A 46 8.32 -8.43 4.22
C SER A 46 8.70 -7.02 4.73
N PRO A 47 9.95 -6.79 5.19
CA PRO A 47 10.40 -5.49 5.70
C PRO A 47 10.16 -4.33 4.74
N VAL A 48 10.40 -4.56 3.45
CA VAL A 48 10.07 -3.68 2.32
C VAL A 48 9.20 -4.47 1.35
N HIS A 49 7.89 -4.46 1.56
CA HIS A 49 6.96 -5.37 0.87
C HIS A 49 6.50 -4.81 -0.48
N ALA A 50 6.03 -3.57 -0.44
CA ALA A 50 5.45 -2.91 -1.60
C ALA A 50 5.75 -1.41 -1.56
N ILE A 51 5.62 -0.79 -2.72
CA ILE A 51 5.68 0.66 -2.84
C ILE A 51 4.39 1.16 -3.46
N LEU A 52 3.83 2.20 -2.86
CA LEU A 52 2.78 3.01 -3.45
C LEU A 52 3.40 4.28 -4.03
N GLU A 53 3.26 4.46 -5.33
CA GLU A 53 3.77 5.62 -6.05
C GLU A 53 2.64 6.41 -6.70
N VAL A 54 2.68 7.73 -6.54
CA VAL A 54 1.81 8.69 -7.21
C VAL A 54 2.67 9.39 -8.24
N SER A 55 2.75 8.79 -9.43
CA SER A 55 3.52 9.28 -10.57
C SER A 55 2.63 9.48 -11.78
N GLY A 56 2.96 10.45 -12.63
CA GLY A 56 2.28 10.66 -13.91
C GLY A 56 1.42 11.92 -13.98
N ILE A 57 0.95 12.23 -15.20
CA ILE A 57 0.18 13.45 -15.53
C ILE A 57 -1.24 13.37 -14.92
N ASP A 58 -1.78 12.17 -14.76
CA ASP A 58 -3.10 11.91 -14.18
C ASP A 58 -3.06 11.84 -12.64
N GLY A 59 -1.89 11.62 -12.03
CA GLY A 59 -1.68 11.51 -10.59
C GLY A 59 -2.41 10.31 -9.99
N LYS A 60 -2.52 9.21 -10.75
CA LYS A 60 -3.08 7.96 -10.23
C LYS A 60 -2.06 7.21 -9.37
N PRO A 61 -2.47 6.66 -8.22
CA PRO A 61 -1.59 5.80 -7.44
C PRO A 61 -1.34 4.47 -8.16
N VAL A 62 -0.12 3.97 -8.07
CA VAL A 62 0.29 2.66 -8.57
C VAL A 62 0.98 1.92 -7.43
N VAL A 63 0.55 0.69 -7.15
CA VAL A 63 1.23 -0.20 -6.21
C VAL A 63 2.13 -1.16 -6.96
N TYR A 64 3.33 -1.38 -6.43
CA TYR A 64 4.32 -2.33 -6.92
C TYR A 64 4.70 -3.29 -5.81
N ASP A 65 4.67 -4.58 -6.09
CA ASP A 65 5.30 -5.60 -5.25
C ASP A 65 6.82 -5.51 -5.39
N LEU A 66 7.55 -5.67 -4.28
CA LEU A 66 9.01 -5.62 -4.27
C LEU A 66 9.64 -6.99 -4.02
N ALA A 67 9.17 -8.01 -4.75
CA ALA A 67 9.58 -9.39 -4.56
C ALA A 67 9.36 -9.85 -3.11
N SER A 68 8.21 -9.49 -2.56
CA SER A 68 7.83 -9.85 -1.20
C SER A 68 7.53 -11.35 -1.11
N GLU A 69 7.58 -11.89 0.11
CA GLU A 69 7.36 -13.33 0.34
C GLU A 69 5.92 -13.74 0.00
N THR A 70 4.92 -12.93 0.35
CA THR A 70 3.50 -13.26 0.15
C THR A 70 2.86 -12.53 -1.01
N GLY A 71 3.57 -11.63 -1.69
CA GLY A 71 3.06 -10.84 -2.81
C GLY A 71 1.94 -9.86 -2.41
N ILE A 72 1.47 -9.11 -3.40
CA ILE A 72 0.30 -8.24 -3.28
C ILE A 72 -0.92 -8.83 -4.00
N VAL A 73 -2.10 -8.57 -3.45
CA VAL A 73 -3.39 -8.94 -4.06
C VAL A 73 -4.22 -7.67 -4.23
N VAL A 74 -4.69 -7.39 -5.44
CA VAL A 74 -5.54 -6.25 -5.73
C VAL A 74 -6.89 -6.75 -6.23
N ASN A 75 -7.96 -6.40 -5.51
CA ASN A 75 -9.33 -6.85 -5.82
C ASN A 75 -9.44 -8.38 -5.98
N GLY A 76 -8.76 -9.14 -5.12
CA GLY A 76 -8.76 -10.60 -5.13
C GLY A 76 -7.84 -11.25 -6.18
N LYS A 77 -7.13 -10.44 -7.00
CA LYS A 77 -6.18 -10.95 -7.98
C LYS A 77 -4.74 -10.68 -7.55
N ARG A 78 -3.93 -11.73 -7.46
CA ARG A 78 -2.49 -11.60 -7.24
C ARG A 78 -1.82 -10.92 -8.43
N THR A 79 -0.98 -9.93 -8.17
CA THR A 79 -0.29 -9.15 -9.20
C THR A 79 1.08 -8.69 -8.70
N VAL A 80 1.94 -8.22 -9.60
CA VAL A 80 3.21 -7.55 -9.27
C VAL A 80 3.09 -6.03 -9.34
N GLN A 81 2.05 -5.53 -10.01
CA GLN A 81 1.76 -4.10 -10.16
C GLN A 81 0.27 -3.87 -10.43
N ALA A 82 -0.28 -2.76 -9.93
CA ALA A 82 -1.61 -2.29 -10.33
C ALA A 82 -1.73 -0.76 -10.22
N THR A 83 -2.34 -0.13 -11.23
CA THR A 83 -2.88 1.23 -11.10
C THR A 83 -4.18 1.17 -10.33
N LEU A 84 -4.31 2.03 -9.31
CA LEU A 84 -5.41 1.99 -8.35
C LEU A 84 -6.42 3.09 -8.64
N ASN A 85 -7.68 2.76 -8.42
CA ASN A 85 -8.80 3.68 -8.38
C ASN A 85 -9.36 3.77 -6.95
N PRO A 86 -10.13 4.82 -6.63
CA PRO A 86 -10.88 4.86 -5.39
C PRO A 86 -11.70 3.58 -5.20
N SER A 87 -11.71 3.07 -3.97
CA SER A 87 -12.37 1.81 -3.56
C SER A 87 -11.68 0.50 -3.97
N ASP A 88 -10.58 0.54 -4.72
CA ASP A 88 -9.77 -0.67 -4.93
C ASP A 88 -9.18 -1.14 -3.60
N LYS A 89 -9.20 -2.45 -3.39
CA LYS A 89 -8.68 -3.08 -2.18
C LYS A 89 -7.34 -3.73 -2.47
N ILE A 90 -6.34 -3.36 -1.70
CA ILE A 90 -5.02 -3.97 -1.70
C ILE A 90 -4.90 -4.82 -0.44
N GLN A 91 -4.56 -6.08 -0.61
CA GLN A 91 -4.20 -6.97 0.49
C GLN A 91 -2.68 -7.21 0.44
N ILE A 92 -2.05 -7.09 1.60
CA ILE A 92 -0.62 -7.25 1.88
C ILE A 92 -0.52 -8.23 3.04
N GLY A 93 0.13 -9.38 2.83
CA GLY A 93 0.00 -10.52 3.75
C GLY A 93 -1.32 -11.31 3.57
N PRO A 94 -1.52 -12.37 4.36
CA PRO A 94 -2.70 -13.22 4.34
C PRO A 94 -3.95 -12.56 4.95
#